data_AF-A0A945SPA4-F1
#
_entry.id   AF-A0A945SPA4-F1
#
_cell.length_a   1.000
_cell.length_b   1.000
_cell.length_c   1.000
_cell.angle_alpha   90.00
_cell.angle_beta   90.00
_cell.angle_gamma   90.00
#
_symmetry.space_group_name_H-M   'P 1'
#
loop_
_entity.id
_entity.type
_entity.pdbx_description
1 polymer ?
#
loop_
_entity_poly.entity_id
_entity_poly.type
_entity_poly.pdbx_seq_one_letter_code
_entity_poly.pdbx_strand_id
1 'polypeptide(L)' 'MIQNTRIQNLNEHTRRPAGAYVLYWMQEAQRARGNAALEMAIRGANRYGLPVVVCFGLMDGYPEANARHYA' A
#
# COMPACT_ATOMS: atom_id res chain seq x y z
N MET A 1 -11.20 -5.44 11.98
CA MET A 1 -12.25 -5.15 10.97
C MET A 1 -11.87 -3.84 10.30
N ILE A 2 -11.70 -3.84 8.99
CA ILE A 2 -11.40 -2.60 8.24
C ILE A 2 -12.73 -1.83 8.12
N GLN A 3 -12.78 -0.61 8.63
CA GLN A 3 -13.95 0.27 8.47
C GLN A 3 -13.92 0.86 7.05
N ASN A 4 -14.99 0.70 6.27
CA ASN A 4 -15.08 1.22 4.90
C ASN A 4 -14.90 2.75 4.82
N THR A 5 -15.17 3.47 5.91
CA THR A 5 -14.97 4.92 6.02
C THR A 5 -13.49 5.36 5.92
N ARG A 6 -12.54 4.42 5.98
CA ARG A 6 -11.10 4.70 5.86
C ARG A 6 -10.54 4.51 4.45
N ILE A 7 -11.39 4.25 3.45
CA ILE A 7 -10.97 3.98 2.08
C ILE A 7 -11.54 5.07 1.18
N GLN A 8 -10.66 5.73 0.44
CA GLN A 8 -11.01 6.66 -0.62
C GLN A 8 -10.52 6.12 -1.97
N ASN A 9 -11.41 5.99 -2.94
CA ASN A 9 -11.02 5.66 -4.30
C ASN A 9 -10.43 6.92 -4.96
N LEU A 10 -9.16 6.83 -5.38
CA LEU A 10 -8.46 7.95 -6.01
C LEU A 10 -8.65 7.99 -7.53
N ASN A 11 -9.19 6.94 -8.13
CA ASN A 11 -9.54 6.86 -9.55
C ASN A 11 -10.64 5.81 -9.78
N GLU A 12 -11.21 5.79 -10.98
CA GLU A 12 -12.28 4.87 -11.40
C GLU A 12 -11.79 3.82 -12.41
N HIS A 13 -10.48 3.60 -12.52
CA HIS A 13 -9.95 2.64 -13.48
C HIS A 13 -10.32 1.20 -13.09
N THR A 14 -10.75 0.44 -14.09
CA THR A 14 -10.97 -0.99 -13.92
C THR A 14 -9.64 -1.70 -13.67
N ARG A 15 -9.71 -2.79 -12.89
CA ARG A 15 -8.56 -3.67 -12.68
C ARG A 15 -8.07 -4.19 -14.04
N ARG A 16 -6.74 -4.23 -14.21
CA ARG A 16 -6.10 -4.91 -15.35
C ARG A 16 -6.31 -6.44 -15.22
N PRO A 17 -6.98 -7.11 -16.19
CA PRO A 17 -7.23 -8.56 -16.11
C PRO A 17 -5.96 -9.40 -15.97
N ALA A 18 -4.90 -9.02 -16.68
CA ALA A 18 -3.57 -9.65 -16.62
C ALA A 18 -2.66 -9.07 -15.52
N GLY A 19 -3.22 -8.40 -14.51
CA GLY A 19 -2.42 -7.87 -13.40
C GLY A 19 -1.79 -8.99 -12.58
N ALA A 20 -0.47 -8.90 -12.35
CA ALA A 20 0.31 -9.94 -11.68
C ALA A 20 0.33 -9.83 -10.14
N TYR A 21 -0.03 -8.67 -9.58
CA TYR A 21 0.00 -8.40 -8.13
C TYR A 21 -0.94 -7.25 -7.75
N VAL A 22 -1.24 -7.16 -6.46
CA VAL A 22 -1.77 -5.93 -5.84
C VAL A 22 -0.61 -5.17 -5.21
N LEU A 23 -0.42 -3.91 -5.59
CA LEU A 23 0.61 -3.06 -5.02
C LEU A 23 0.08 -2.34 -3.78
N TYR A 24 0.75 -2.50 -2.64
CA TYR A 24 0.62 -1.56 -1.54
C TYR A 24 1.80 -0.60 -1.56
N TRP A 25 1.55 0.63 -2.02
CA TRP A 25 2.51 1.71 -1.90
C TRP A 25 2.47 2.26 -0.47
N MET A 26 3.48 1.89 0.31
CA MET A 26 3.62 2.28 1.71
C MET A 26 4.39 3.60 1.80
N GLN A 27 3.87 4.51 2.63
CA GLN A 27 4.54 5.78 2.94
C GLN A 27 4.64 6.01 4.44
N GLU A 28 3.53 6.09 5.17
CA GLU A 28 3.56 6.43 6.60
C GLU A 28 3.63 5.19 7.52
N ALA A 29 2.80 4.18 7.26
CA ALA A 29 2.63 3.04 8.15
C ALA A 29 3.66 1.93 7.89
N GLN A 30 4.94 2.18 8.22
CA GLN A 30 6.07 1.24 8.06
C GLN A 30 6.07 0.10 9.09
N ARG A 31 5.00 -0.70 9.09
CA ARG A 31 4.83 -1.85 10.00
C ARG A 31 4.00 -2.95 9.34
N ALA A 32 4.32 -4.21 9.65
CA ALA A 32 3.56 -5.35 9.16
C ALA A 32 2.30 -5.64 9.99
N ARG A 33 2.34 -5.38 11.30
CA ARG A 33 1.22 -5.64 12.23
C ARG A 33 0.43 -4.37 12.49
N GLY A 34 -0.88 -4.49 12.66
CA GLY A 34 -1.76 -3.34 12.93
C GLY A 34 -1.73 -2.29 11.81
N ASN A 35 -1.54 -2.73 10.57
CA ASN A 35 -1.51 -1.88 9.38
C ASN A 35 -2.77 -2.10 8.55
N ALA A 36 -3.75 -1.21 8.70
CA ALA A 36 -5.05 -1.36 8.05
C ALA A 36 -4.95 -1.29 6.51
N ALA A 37 -4.02 -0.49 5.97
CA ALA A 37 -3.81 -0.38 4.53
C ALA A 37 -3.20 -1.67 3.95
N LEU A 38 -2.21 -2.26 4.64
CA LEU A 38 -1.68 -3.58 4.27
C LEU A 38 -2.74 -4.67 4.37
N GLU A 39 -3.56 -4.67 5.43
CA GLU A 39 -4.67 -5.63 5.58
C GLU A 39 -5.67 -5.51 4.42
N MET A 40 -5.97 -4.29 3.97
CA MET A 40 -6.84 -4.06 2.82
C MET A 40 -6.23 -4.59 1.52
N ALA A 41 -4.94 -4.34 1.29
CA ALA A 41 -4.23 -4.86 0.12
C ALA A 41 -4.26 -6.39 0.08
N ILE A 42 -3.99 -7.05 1.21
CA ILE A 42 -4.05 -8.52 1.34
C ILE A 42 -5.47 -9.03 1.07
N ARG A 43 -6.50 -8.43 1.66
CA ARG A 43 -7.89 -8.82 1.39
C ARG A 43 -8.25 -8.65 -0.09
N GLY A 44 -7.76 -7.59 -0.73
CA GLY A 44 -7.93 -7.35 -2.17
C GLY A 44 -7.24 -8.41 -3.02
N ALA A 45 -5.97 -8.68 -2.75
CA ALA A 45 -5.17 -9.69 -3.42
C ALA A 45 -5.77 -11.10 -3.30
N ASN A 46 -6.21 -11.49 -2.10
CA ASN A 46 -6.84 -12.77 -1.85
C ASN A 46 -8.12 -12.98 -2.68
N ARG A 47 -8.93 -11.93 -2.89
CA ARG A 47 -10.14 -12.03 -3.74
C ARG A 47 -9.82 -12.37 -5.20
N TYR A 48 -8.60 -12.09 -5.65
CA TYR A 48 -8.17 -12.27 -7.03
C TYR A 48 -7.11 -13.36 -7.20
N GLY A 49 -6.74 -14.07 -6.12
CA GLY A 49 -5.68 -15.08 -6.15
C GLY A 49 -4.31 -14.52 -6.54
N LEU A 50 -4.06 -13.23 -6.26
CA LEU A 50 -2.80 -12.56 -6.59
C LEU A 50 -1.91 -12.39 -5.35
N PRO A 51 -0.58 -12.27 -5.52
CA PRO A 51 0.30 -11.82 -4.45
C PRO A 51 0.14 -10.33 -4.15
N VAL A 52 0.53 -9.93 -2.93
CA VAL A 52 0.76 -8.53 -2.55
C VAL A 52 2.23 -8.21 -2.66
N VAL A 53 2.55 -7.09 -3.32
CA VAL A 53 3.88 -6.49 -3.31
C VAL A 53 3.79 -5.19 -2.53
N VAL A 54 4.72 -4.98 -1.59
CA VAL A 54 4.84 -3.72 -0.85
C VAL A 54 6.00 -2.93 -1.44
N CYS A 55 5.75 -1.68 -1.80
CA CYS A 55 6.80 -0.76 -2.26
C CYS A 55 6.87 0.43 -1.31
N PHE A 56 8.08 0.80 -0.92
CA PHE A 56 8.36 2.00 -0.15
C PHE A 56 9.28 2.89 -0.99
N GLY A 57 8.84 4.10 -1.28
CA GLY A 57 9.61 5.05 -2.08
C GLY A 57 10.59 5.82 -1.21
N LEU A 58 11.89 5.67 -1.48
CA LEU A 58 12.91 6.57 -0.95
C LEU A 58 13.01 7.79 -1.86
N MET A 59 13.05 8.99 -1.28
CA MET A 59 13.15 10.24 -2.01
C MET A 59 14.17 11.15 -1.33
N ASP A 60 15.24 11.49 -2.04
CA ASP A 60 16.34 12.33 -1.53
C ASP A 60 15.89 13.75 -1.13
N GLY A 61 14.78 14.22 -1.71
CA GLY A 61 14.20 15.55 -1.48
C GLY A 61 12.94 15.56 -0.63
N TYR A 62 12.64 14.52 0.16
CA TYR A 62 11.47 14.55 1.03
C TYR A 62 11.60 15.73 2.02
N PRO A 63 10.62 16.65 2.08
CA PRO A 63 10.72 17.82 2.96
C PRO A 63 11.02 17.38 4.39
N GLU A 64 12.02 18.03 5.00
CA GLU A 64 12.44 17.82 6.40
C GLU A 64 13.13 16.47 6.70
N ALA A 65 13.28 15.57 5.71
CA ALA A 65 14.04 14.34 5.90
C ALA A 65 15.55 14.61 5.90
N ASN A 66 16.28 13.75 6.62
CA ASN A 66 17.74 13.71 6.62
C ASN A 66 18.16 12.24 6.72
N ALA A 67 19.45 11.94 6.53
CA ALA A 67 19.95 10.55 6.49
C ALA A 67 19.53 9.68 7.69
N ARG A 68 19.34 10.28 8.88
CA ARG A 68 18.94 9.54 10.10
C ARG A 68 17.48 9.09 10.08
N HIS A 69 16.64 9.70 9.24
CA HIS A 69 15.25 9.28 9.07
C HIS A 69 15.11 7.98 8.26
N TYR A 70 16.17 7.57 7.57
CA TYR A 70 16.21 6.35 6.75
C TYR A 70 17.20 5.30 7.27
N ALA A 71 17.85 5.54 8.42
CA ALA A 71 18.87 4.68 9.03
C ALA A 71 18.28 3.64 9.98
#